data_AF-A0A2H6HGA1-F1
#
_entry.id   AF-A0A2H6HGA1-F1
#
_cell.length_a   1.000
_cell.length_b   1.000
_cell.length_c   1.000
_cell.angle_alpha   90.00
_cell.angle_beta   90.00
_cell.angle_gamma   90.00
#
_symmetry.space_group_name_H-M   'P 1'
#
loop_
_entity.id
_entity.type
_entity.pdbx_description
1 polymer ?
#
loop_
_entity_poly.entity_id
_entity_poly.type
_entity_poly.pdbx_seq_one_letter_code
_entity_poly.pdbx_strand_id
1 'polypeptide(L)'
;MAQLVGPHGEVAVFGAGTMARSVVTALQYLPAPPMIAIYVRRPDELVIEGVEVHPMSDAGDALHAFPAVVSATSAQQRLFSVSEMRSAISGRTKPLTLVDLAMPPDFEPGDVQGIRYVGIDELADRARRSPRSFAADYVIADAAAEAISRVRNHEKAGPVISAIMIEARRAVAEEVDRFVGRLSNPEDRAVLEQLASTVSKRILHRPVSYLSSGEEGNEASDVIARAFGVDDA
;
A
#
# COMPACT_ATOMS: atom_id res chain seq x y z
N MET A 1 -3.39 16.70 -11.80
CA MET A 1 -4.83 16.82 -11.55
C MET A 1 -5.18 18.22 -11.00
N ALA A 2 -4.57 18.67 -9.90
CA ALA A 2 -4.73 20.04 -9.35
C ALA A 2 -4.57 21.19 -10.38
N GLN A 3 -3.57 21.13 -11.27
CA GLN A 3 -3.36 22.17 -12.29
C GLN A 3 -4.38 22.14 -13.44
N LEU A 4 -5.06 21.01 -13.65
CA LEU A 4 -6.04 20.83 -14.73
C LEU A 4 -7.46 21.13 -14.25
N VAL A 5 -7.73 20.85 -12.98
CA VAL A 5 -9.08 20.82 -12.42
C VAL A 5 -9.24 21.78 -11.22
N GLY A 6 -8.17 21.97 -10.44
CA GLY A 6 -8.15 22.82 -9.25
C GLY A 6 -8.27 24.35 -9.42
N PRO A 7 -8.08 24.99 -10.60
CA PRO A 7 -8.45 26.40 -10.75
C PRO A 7 -9.96 26.61 -10.95
N HIS A 8 -10.73 25.54 -11.15
CA HIS A 8 -12.17 25.62 -11.29
C HIS A 8 -12.83 25.51 -9.91
N GLY A 9 -13.78 26.39 -9.60
CA GLY A 9 -14.46 26.39 -8.29
C GLY A 9 -15.36 25.17 -8.04
N GLU A 10 -15.63 24.35 -9.06
CA GLU A 10 -16.56 23.23 -9.03
C GLU A 10 -16.05 22.09 -9.93
N VAL A 11 -16.19 20.85 -9.48
CA VAL A 11 -15.68 19.65 -10.19
C VAL A 11 -16.65 18.49 -10.05
N ALA A 12 -17.00 17.86 -11.17
CA ALA A 12 -17.73 16.60 -11.18
C ALA A 12 -16.77 15.41 -11.26
N VAL A 13 -17.03 14.33 -10.52
CA VAL A 13 -16.25 13.09 -10.54
C VAL A 13 -17.19 11.91 -10.83
N PHE A 14 -16.88 11.10 -11.83
CA PHE A 14 -17.69 9.93 -12.17
C PHE A 14 -17.04 8.65 -11.64
N GLY A 15 -17.81 7.85 -10.89
CA GLY A 15 -17.38 6.56 -10.35
C GLY A 15 -17.19 6.59 -8.83
N ALA A 16 -17.17 5.40 -8.22
CA ALA A 16 -17.04 5.22 -6.75
C ALA A 16 -15.86 4.32 -6.34
N GLY A 17 -15.09 3.85 -7.33
CA GLY A 17 -13.95 2.96 -7.11
C GLY A 17 -12.76 3.67 -6.47
N THR A 18 -11.69 2.91 -6.20
CA THR A 18 -10.48 3.43 -5.54
C THR A 18 -9.91 4.66 -6.24
N MET A 19 -9.91 4.68 -7.58
CA MET A 19 -9.39 5.81 -8.35
C MET A 19 -10.25 7.07 -8.17
N ALA A 20 -11.57 6.95 -8.31
CA ALA A 20 -12.50 8.07 -8.11
C ALA A 20 -12.42 8.63 -6.68
N ARG A 21 -12.35 7.77 -5.66
CA ARG A 21 -12.18 8.19 -4.26
C ARG A 21 -10.85 8.92 -4.05
N SER A 22 -9.76 8.41 -4.64
CA SER A 22 -8.45 9.07 -4.56
C SER A 22 -8.44 10.45 -5.22
N VAL A 23 -9.15 10.61 -6.35
CA VAL A 23 -9.37 11.91 -6.99
C VAL A 23 -10.11 12.86 -6.06
N VAL A 24 -11.23 12.44 -5.47
CA VAL A 24 -12.00 13.23 -4.51
C VAL A 24 -11.13 13.67 -3.33
N THR A 25 -10.42 12.72 -2.71
CA THR A 25 -9.49 13.01 -1.61
C THR A 25 -8.45 14.04 -2.04
N ALA A 26 -7.81 13.86 -3.20
CA ALA A 26 -6.81 14.81 -3.71
C ALA A 26 -7.37 16.21 -3.96
N LEU A 27 -8.63 16.33 -4.39
CA LEU A 27 -9.31 17.63 -4.56
C LEU A 27 -9.59 18.31 -3.22
N GLN A 28 -10.02 17.55 -2.20
CA GLN A 28 -10.29 18.08 -0.86
C GLN A 28 -9.03 18.62 -0.17
N TYR A 29 -7.86 18.04 -0.44
CA TYR A 29 -6.58 18.49 0.12
C TYR A 29 -5.91 19.64 -0.66
N LEU A 30 -6.58 20.22 -1.66
CA LEU A 30 -6.05 21.41 -2.32
C LEU A 30 -6.08 22.62 -1.38
N PRO A 31 -5.14 23.58 -1.50
CA PRO A 31 -5.14 24.80 -0.68
C PRO A 31 -6.45 25.61 -0.77
N ALA A 32 -7.12 25.54 -1.93
CA ALA A 32 -8.46 26.04 -2.15
C ALA A 32 -9.29 24.90 -2.77
N PRO A 33 -9.99 24.08 -1.96
CA PRO A 33 -10.73 22.94 -2.47
C PRO A 33 -11.97 23.42 -3.25
N PRO A 34 -12.27 22.85 -4.43
CA PRO A 34 -13.49 23.16 -5.16
C PRO A 34 -14.71 22.53 -4.49
N MET A 35 -15.91 22.95 -4.90
CA MET A 35 -17.11 22.14 -4.69
C MET A 35 -16.97 20.84 -5.51
N ILE A 36 -17.26 19.70 -4.88
CA ILE A 36 -17.10 18.39 -5.51
C ILE A 36 -18.47 17.71 -5.54
N ALA A 37 -18.87 17.28 -6.74
CA ALA A 37 -20.03 16.42 -6.96
C ALA A 37 -19.56 15.08 -7.53
N ILE A 38 -19.94 13.96 -6.90
CA ILE A 38 -19.60 12.62 -7.35
C ILE A 38 -20.84 11.90 -7.89
N TYR A 39 -20.73 11.31 -9.09
CA TYR A 39 -21.82 10.60 -9.75
C TYR A 39 -21.54 9.10 -9.71
N VAL A 40 -22.46 8.33 -9.12
CA VAL A 40 -22.24 6.91 -8.81
C VAL A 40 -23.50 6.08 -9.06
N ARG A 41 -23.33 4.78 -9.35
CA ARG A 41 -24.48 3.90 -9.65
C ARG A 41 -25.39 3.65 -8.44
N ARG A 42 -24.85 3.73 -7.23
CA ARG A 42 -25.55 3.47 -5.96
C ARG A 42 -25.28 4.61 -4.99
N PRO A 43 -25.93 5.77 -5.16
CA PRO A 43 -25.64 6.96 -4.35
C PRO A 43 -25.90 6.72 -2.86
N ASP A 44 -26.94 5.94 -2.51
CA ASP A 44 -27.31 5.65 -1.12
C ASP A 44 -26.25 4.85 -0.34
N GLU A 45 -25.32 4.18 -1.04
CA GLU A 45 -24.24 3.39 -0.43
C GLU A 45 -22.95 4.22 -0.19
N LEU A 46 -22.93 5.50 -0.57
CA LEU A 46 -21.74 6.34 -0.50
C LEU A 46 -22.02 7.65 0.24
N VAL A 47 -21.29 7.87 1.34
CA VAL A 47 -21.25 9.15 2.04
C VAL A 47 -19.80 9.59 2.14
N ILE A 48 -19.51 10.79 1.64
CA ILE A 48 -18.21 11.44 1.74
C ILE A 48 -18.45 12.85 2.27
N GLU A 49 -17.82 13.20 3.39
CA GLU A 49 -17.98 14.51 4.01
C GLU A 49 -17.57 15.63 3.04
N GLY A 50 -18.41 16.66 2.90
CA GLY A 50 -18.14 17.81 2.03
C GLY A 50 -18.23 17.54 0.52
N VAL A 51 -18.85 16.42 0.11
CA VAL A 51 -19.02 16.05 -1.30
C VAL A 51 -20.49 15.75 -1.57
N GLU A 52 -21.03 16.31 -2.65
CA GLU A 52 -22.38 15.99 -3.10
C GLU A 52 -22.39 14.65 -3.85
N VAL A 53 -23.33 13.77 -3.54
CA VAL A 53 -23.44 12.44 -4.16
C VAL A 53 -24.69 12.38 -5.01
N HIS A 54 -24.52 12.11 -6.30
CA HIS A 54 -25.58 12.09 -7.31
C HIS A 54 -25.65 10.72 -8.00
N PRO A 55 -26.82 10.31 -8.51
CA PRO A 55 -26.93 9.08 -9.28
C PRO A 55 -26.22 9.22 -10.64
N MET A 56 -25.62 8.11 -11.12
CA MET A 56 -24.91 8.08 -12.41
C MET A 56 -25.82 8.40 -13.61
N SER A 57 -27.14 8.26 -13.47
CA SER A 57 -28.11 8.69 -14.49
C SER A 57 -28.00 10.17 -14.84
N ASP A 58 -27.54 10.98 -13.88
CA ASP A 58 -27.53 12.45 -13.99
C ASP A 58 -26.15 12.96 -14.47
N ALA A 59 -25.23 12.05 -14.81
CA ALA A 59 -23.88 12.38 -15.23
C ALA A 59 -23.84 13.23 -16.53
N GLY A 60 -24.86 13.10 -17.39
CA GLY A 60 -25.01 13.95 -18.58
C GLY A 60 -25.21 15.43 -18.23
N ASP A 61 -26.01 15.72 -17.20
CA ASP A 61 -26.24 17.09 -16.72
C ASP A 61 -24.96 17.69 -16.13
N ALA A 62 -24.11 16.86 -15.54
CA ALA A 62 -22.81 17.28 -15.02
C ALA A 62 -21.90 17.81 -16.14
N LEU A 63 -21.92 17.20 -17.33
CA LEU A 63 -21.16 17.70 -18.49
C LEU A 63 -21.59 19.11 -18.91
N HIS A 64 -22.87 19.43 -18.73
CA HIS A 64 -23.43 20.75 -19.04
C HIS A 64 -23.20 21.77 -17.91
N ALA A 65 -23.25 21.36 -16.64
CA ALA A 65 -23.17 22.27 -15.50
C ALA A 65 -21.73 22.57 -15.06
N PHE A 66 -20.84 21.59 -15.09
CA PHE A 66 -19.52 21.72 -14.48
C PHE A 66 -18.48 22.27 -15.46
N PRO A 67 -17.49 23.05 -15.00
CA PRO A 67 -16.35 23.47 -15.80
C PRO A 67 -15.33 22.35 -16.03
N ALA A 68 -15.30 21.35 -15.15
CA ALA A 68 -14.41 20.19 -15.24
C ALA A 68 -15.08 18.91 -14.73
N VAL A 69 -14.82 17.82 -15.43
CA VAL A 69 -15.29 16.47 -15.10
C VAL A 69 -14.10 15.52 -15.09
N VAL A 70 -14.00 14.70 -14.05
CA VAL A 70 -13.02 13.61 -13.94
C VAL A 70 -13.76 12.28 -13.99
N SER A 71 -13.58 11.50 -15.06
CA SER A 71 -14.14 10.15 -15.13
C SER A 71 -13.13 9.13 -14.64
N ALA A 72 -13.56 8.28 -13.72
CA ALA A 72 -12.75 7.20 -13.16
C ALA A 72 -13.64 5.96 -12.89
N THR A 73 -14.48 5.63 -13.87
CA THR A 73 -15.43 4.52 -13.75
C THR A 73 -14.79 3.18 -14.12
N SER A 74 -15.54 2.10 -13.93
CA SER A 74 -15.19 0.74 -14.34
C SER A 74 -16.11 0.24 -15.46
N ALA A 75 -16.68 1.14 -16.26
CA ALA A 75 -17.58 0.78 -17.34
C ALA A 75 -16.85 -0.07 -18.38
N GLN A 76 -17.54 -1.09 -18.91
CA GLN A 76 -16.99 -1.95 -19.96
C GLN A 76 -17.22 -1.38 -21.37
N GLN A 77 -18.03 -0.33 -21.47
CA GLN A 77 -18.36 0.38 -22.68
C GLN A 77 -18.22 1.87 -22.40
N ARG A 78 -18.01 2.65 -23.47
CA ARG A 78 -17.99 4.11 -23.38
C ARG A 78 -19.34 4.60 -22.89
N LEU A 79 -19.32 5.55 -21.96
CA LEU A 79 -20.50 6.16 -21.36
C LEU A 79 -21.05 7.32 -22.20
N PHE A 80 -20.17 8.01 -22.94
CA PHE A 80 -20.57 9.21 -23.70
C PHE A 80 -19.99 9.17 -25.11
N SER A 81 -20.88 9.24 -26.09
CA SER A 81 -20.57 9.43 -27.51
C SER A 81 -20.17 10.88 -27.83
N VAL A 82 -19.55 11.08 -28.99
CA VAL A 82 -19.22 12.42 -29.51
C VAL A 82 -20.49 13.27 -29.67
N SER A 83 -21.61 12.68 -30.08
CA SER A 83 -22.89 13.38 -30.19
C SER A 83 -23.44 13.85 -28.84
N GLU A 84 -23.37 13.01 -27.81
CA GLU A 84 -23.82 13.38 -26.46
C GLU A 84 -22.95 14.49 -25.88
N MET A 85 -21.62 14.40 -26.05
CA MET A 85 -20.72 15.45 -25.62
C MET A 85 -20.96 16.78 -26.35
N ARG A 86 -21.18 16.77 -27.67
CA ARG A 86 -21.54 17.97 -28.44
C ARG A 86 -22.84 18.60 -27.96
N SER A 87 -23.84 17.77 -27.66
CA SER A 87 -25.12 18.23 -27.14
C SER A 87 -24.96 18.86 -25.76
N ALA A 88 -24.21 18.18 -24.87
CA ALA A 88 -24.00 18.63 -23.49
C ALA A 88 -23.24 19.96 -23.38
N ILE A 89 -22.39 20.28 -24.36
CA ILE A 89 -21.69 21.58 -24.38
C ILE A 89 -22.37 22.66 -25.21
N SER A 90 -23.51 22.34 -25.83
CA SER A 90 -24.25 23.32 -26.64
C SER A 90 -24.65 24.52 -25.80
N GLY A 91 -24.36 25.73 -26.30
CA GLY A 91 -24.66 26.98 -25.58
C GLY A 91 -23.66 27.34 -24.46
N ARG A 92 -22.65 26.50 -24.19
CA ARG A 92 -21.58 26.87 -23.25
C ARG A 92 -20.66 27.92 -23.85
N THR A 93 -20.35 28.95 -23.05
CA THR A 93 -19.38 30.00 -23.40
C THR A 93 -17.96 29.69 -22.93
N LYS A 94 -17.83 28.84 -21.89
CA LYS A 94 -16.55 28.40 -21.34
C LYS A 94 -16.28 26.93 -21.70
N PRO A 95 -15.02 26.58 -22.01
CA PRO A 95 -14.68 25.21 -22.35
C PRO A 95 -14.90 24.27 -21.16
N LEU A 96 -15.18 23.01 -21.46
CA LEU A 96 -15.25 21.90 -20.51
C LEU A 96 -13.91 21.17 -20.50
N THR A 97 -13.33 20.97 -19.31
CA THR A 97 -12.16 20.08 -19.14
C THR A 97 -12.62 18.68 -18.78
N LEU A 98 -12.33 17.70 -19.63
CA LEU A 98 -12.56 16.28 -19.36
C LEU A 98 -11.24 15.59 -19.02
N VAL A 99 -11.18 14.97 -17.85
CA VAL A 99 -10.05 14.11 -17.45
C VAL A 99 -10.56 12.67 -17.40
N ASP A 100 -10.12 11.82 -18.32
CA ASP A 100 -10.57 10.44 -18.43
C ASP A 100 -9.51 9.47 -17.90
N LEU A 101 -9.77 8.94 -16.71
CA LEU A 101 -8.95 7.95 -16.00
C LEU A 101 -9.49 6.53 -16.15
N ALA A 102 -10.61 6.34 -16.88
CA ALA A 102 -11.23 5.04 -17.04
C ALA A 102 -10.47 4.16 -18.04
N MET A 103 -10.58 2.84 -17.85
CA MET A 103 -10.02 1.85 -18.76
C MET A 103 -10.99 0.66 -18.92
N PRO A 104 -11.65 0.51 -20.10
CA PRO A 104 -11.57 1.38 -21.29
C PRO A 104 -12.05 2.82 -21.01
N PRO A 105 -11.68 3.83 -21.85
CA PRO A 105 -12.06 5.23 -21.60
C PRO A 105 -13.56 5.43 -21.71
N ASP A 106 -14.12 6.28 -20.85
CA ASP A 106 -15.56 6.52 -20.76
C ASP A 106 -16.07 7.43 -21.88
N PHE A 107 -15.23 8.29 -22.44
CA PHE A 107 -15.63 9.20 -23.51
C PHE A 107 -15.18 8.67 -24.88
N GLU A 108 -16.03 8.79 -25.89
CA GLU A 108 -15.66 8.50 -27.27
C GLU A 108 -14.58 9.48 -27.78
N PRO A 109 -13.47 9.00 -28.36
CA PRO A 109 -12.43 9.90 -28.84
C PRO A 109 -12.93 10.74 -30.01
N GLY A 110 -12.68 12.04 -29.97
CA GLY A 110 -13.00 12.95 -31.06
C GLY A 110 -12.62 14.38 -30.72
N ASP A 111 -12.32 15.17 -31.74
CA ASP A 111 -12.09 16.61 -31.56
C ASP A 111 -13.45 17.32 -31.48
N VAL A 112 -13.81 17.74 -30.27
CA VAL A 112 -15.03 18.47 -29.99
C VAL A 112 -14.64 19.87 -29.53
N GLN A 113 -14.91 20.85 -30.39
CA GLN A 113 -14.63 22.25 -30.07
C GLN A 113 -15.33 22.65 -28.77
N GLY A 114 -14.56 23.23 -27.84
CA GLY A 114 -15.05 23.58 -26.50
C GLY A 114 -14.79 22.50 -25.45
N ILE A 115 -14.24 21.34 -25.81
CA ILE A 115 -13.77 20.33 -24.86
C ILE A 115 -12.25 20.25 -24.87
N ARG A 116 -11.65 20.35 -23.69
CA ARG A 116 -10.27 19.97 -23.45
C ARG A 116 -10.27 18.56 -22.85
N TYR A 117 -9.95 17.56 -23.67
CA TYR A 117 -9.84 16.17 -23.22
C TYR A 117 -8.41 15.84 -22.80
N VAL A 118 -8.26 15.21 -21.63
CA VAL A 118 -6.99 14.73 -21.08
C VAL A 118 -7.17 13.27 -20.65
N GLY A 119 -6.57 12.35 -21.40
CA GLY A 119 -6.58 10.93 -21.06
C GLY A 119 -5.51 10.54 -20.03
N ILE A 120 -5.61 9.30 -19.54
CA ILE A 120 -4.66 8.71 -18.59
C ILE A 120 -3.20 8.76 -19.06
N ASP A 121 -2.94 8.54 -20.36
CA ASP A 121 -1.58 8.55 -20.92
C ASP A 121 -0.94 9.94 -20.85
N GLU A 122 -1.68 10.98 -21.23
CA GLU A 122 -1.19 12.35 -21.13
C GLU A 122 -0.96 12.74 -19.66
N LEU A 123 -1.84 12.29 -18.75
CA LEU A 123 -1.67 12.52 -17.32
C LEU A 123 -0.40 11.82 -16.79
N ALA A 124 -0.12 10.60 -17.24
CA ALA A 124 1.10 9.87 -16.89
C ALA A 124 2.36 10.62 -17.38
N ASP A 125 2.34 11.16 -18.59
CA ASP A 125 3.44 11.98 -19.12
C ASP A 125 3.64 13.29 -18.36
N ARG A 126 2.55 13.93 -17.92
CA ARG A 126 2.62 15.12 -17.06
C ARG A 126 3.20 14.76 -15.69
N ALA A 127 2.77 13.65 -15.09
CA ALA A 127 3.29 13.18 -13.81
C ALA A 127 4.79 12.86 -13.88
N ARG A 128 5.25 12.24 -14.98
CA ARG A 128 6.68 11.99 -15.24
C ARG A 128 7.52 13.26 -15.31
N ARG A 129 6.95 14.36 -15.82
CA ARG A 129 7.62 15.66 -15.99
C ARG A 129 7.52 16.55 -14.75
N SER A 130 6.62 16.25 -13.83
CA SER A 130 6.55 16.95 -12.54
C SER A 130 7.77 16.55 -11.70
N PRO A 131 8.43 17.49 -10.99
CA PRO A 131 9.50 17.12 -10.08
C PRO A 131 8.97 16.11 -9.07
N ARG A 132 9.58 14.90 -9.06
CA ARG A 132 9.32 13.90 -8.03
C ARG A 132 9.72 14.50 -6.69
N SER A 133 8.88 14.32 -5.68
CA SER A 133 9.27 14.66 -4.31
C SER A 133 10.34 13.66 -3.87
N PHE A 134 11.61 14.05 -3.94
CA PHE A 134 12.74 13.24 -3.46
C PHE A 134 12.55 12.78 -2.02
N ALA A 135 11.81 13.53 -1.21
CA ALA A 135 11.48 13.16 0.17
C ALA A 135 10.57 11.91 0.24
N ALA A 136 9.57 11.79 -0.64
CA ALA A 136 8.70 10.62 -0.66
C ALA A 136 9.45 9.38 -1.17
N ASP A 137 10.28 9.55 -2.21
CA ASP A 137 11.11 8.46 -2.75
C ASP A 137 12.11 7.94 -1.71
N TYR A 138 12.73 8.84 -0.92
CA TYR A 138 13.65 8.46 0.15
C TYR A 138 12.95 7.67 1.28
N VAL A 139 11.79 8.12 1.74
CA VAL A 139 11.01 7.41 2.77
C VAL A 139 10.56 6.03 2.28
N ILE A 140 10.12 5.91 1.04
CA ILE A 140 9.74 4.62 0.44
C ILE A 140 10.96 3.70 0.32
N ALA A 141 12.10 4.23 -0.14
CA ALA A 141 13.32 3.45 -0.32
C ALA A 141 13.86 2.94 1.03
N ASP A 142 13.86 3.78 2.06
CA ASP A 142 14.31 3.43 3.41
C ASP A 142 13.41 2.35 4.03
N ALA A 143 12.09 2.54 3.97
CA ALA A 143 11.12 1.55 4.45
C ALA A 143 11.22 0.21 3.68
N ALA A 144 11.46 0.28 2.36
CA ALA A 144 11.67 -0.92 1.54
C ALA A 144 12.97 -1.63 1.90
N ALA A 145 14.07 -0.90 2.13
CA ALA A 145 15.35 -1.46 2.55
C ALA A 145 15.23 -2.16 3.91
N GLU A 146 14.54 -1.54 4.87
CA GLU A 146 14.28 -2.14 6.18
C GLU A 146 13.44 -3.42 6.05
N ALA A 147 12.36 -3.40 5.26
CA ALA A 147 11.52 -4.56 5.03
C ALA A 147 12.30 -5.72 4.37
N ILE A 148 13.11 -5.43 3.35
CA ILE A 148 13.95 -6.43 2.68
C ILE A 148 14.99 -7.01 3.65
N SER A 149 15.61 -6.17 4.48
CA SER A 149 16.57 -6.62 5.49
C SER A 149 15.93 -7.60 6.48
N ARG A 150 14.71 -7.29 6.96
CA ARG A 150 13.94 -8.18 7.85
C ARG A 150 13.61 -9.52 7.18
N VAL A 151 13.20 -9.53 5.91
CA VAL A 151 12.92 -10.76 5.16
C VAL A 151 14.19 -11.61 5.01
N ARG A 152 15.31 -10.99 4.59
CA ARG A 152 16.59 -11.70 4.46
C ARG A 152 17.06 -12.30 5.79
N ASN A 153 16.90 -11.57 6.88
CA ASN A 153 17.22 -12.05 8.22
C ASN A 153 16.36 -13.25 8.63
N HIS A 154 15.06 -13.21 8.30
CA HIS A 154 14.16 -14.33 8.53
C HIS A 154 14.55 -15.58 7.72
N GLU A 155 14.93 -15.41 6.45
CA GLU A 155 15.31 -16.51 5.56
C GLU A 155 16.65 -17.16 5.91
N LYS A 156 17.64 -16.38 6.36
CA LYS A 156 19.01 -16.88 6.64
C LYS A 156 19.26 -17.20 8.10
N ALA A 157 19.11 -16.21 9.00
CA ALA A 157 19.40 -16.40 10.42
C ALA A 157 18.29 -17.15 11.15
N GLY A 158 17.04 -17.06 10.67
CA GLY A 158 15.88 -17.73 11.27
C GLY A 158 16.04 -19.25 11.44
N PRO A 159 16.37 -20.01 10.37
CA PRO A 159 16.62 -21.45 10.46
C PRO A 159 17.76 -21.80 11.43
N VAL A 160 18.87 -21.06 11.39
CA VAL A 160 20.01 -21.25 12.29
C VAL A 160 19.63 -21.03 13.76
N ILE A 161 18.92 -19.92 14.06
CA ILE A 161 18.41 -19.66 15.42
C ILE A 161 17.49 -20.79 15.89
N SER A 162 16.61 -21.28 15.01
CA SER A 162 15.71 -22.38 15.32
C SER A 162 16.49 -23.66 15.67
N ALA A 163 17.49 -24.01 14.86
CA ALA A 163 18.31 -25.19 15.05
C ALA A 163 19.14 -25.12 16.34
N ILE A 164 19.78 -23.99 16.64
CA ILE A 164 20.49 -23.74 17.92
C ILE A 164 19.55 -23.93 19.11
N MET A 165 18.32 -23.39 19.03
CA MET A 165 17.36 -23.50 20.11
C MET A 165 16.83 -24.93 20.30
N ILE A 166 16.76 -25.73 19.23
CA ILE A 166 16.41 -27.15 19.29
C ILE A 166 17.54 -27.92 19.97
N GLU A 167 18.78 -27.74 19.51
CA GLU A 167 19.95 -28.44 20.04
C GLU A 167 20.19 -28.10 21.52
N ALA A 168 20.02 -26.83 21.90
CA ALA A 168 20.15 -26.44 23.29
C ALA A 168 19.07 -27.01 24.21
N ARG A 169 17.83 -27.17 23.71
CA ARG A 169 16.76 -27.84 24.44
C ARG A 169 17.06 -29.34 24.61
N ARG A 170 17.59 -29.97 23.57
CA ARG A 170 18.03 -31.37 23.60
C ARG A 170 19.14 -31.57 24.63
N ALA A 171 20.20 -30.77 24.58
CA ALA A 171 21.31 -30.84 25.54
C ALA A 171 20.84 -30.65 26.98
N VAL A 172 19.93 -29.71 27.23
CA VAL A 172 19.32 -29.52 28.56
C VAL A 172 18.58 -30.78 29.02
N ALA A 173 17.77 -31.39 28.17
CA ALA A 173 17.02 -32.60 28.51
C ALA A 173 17.96 -33.78 28.81
N GLU A 174 18.99 -33.99 27.98
CA GLU A 174 19.98 -35.06 28.16
C GLU A 174 20.75 -34.92 29.49
N GLU A 175 21.14 -33.70 29.86
CA GLU A 175 21.80 -33.46 31.15
C GLU A 175 20.84 -33.61 32.32
N VAL A 176 19.62 -33.10 32.24
CA VAL A 176 18.61 -33.30 33.31
C VAL A 176 18.42 -34.79 33.57
N ASP A 177 18.15 -35.59 32.54
CA ASP A 177 17.91 -37.02 32.66
C ASP A 177 19.12 -37.76 33.28
N ARG A 178 20.35 -37.33 32.95
CA ARG A 178 21.58 -37.89 33.53
C ARG A 178 21.68 -37.66 35.04
N PHE A 179 21.19 -36.52 35.54
CA PHE A 179 21.29 -36.16 36.95
C PHE A 179 20.04 -36.53 37.77
N VAL A 180 18.89 -36.81 37.14
CA VAL A 180 17.63 -37.19 37.81
C VAL A 180 17.81 -38.39 38.75
N GLY A 181 18.57 -39.41 38.35
CA GLY A 181 18.82 -40.59 39.20
C GLY A 181 19.64 -40.33 40.47
N ARG A 182 20.23 -39.13 40.59
CA ARG A 182 21.01 -38.68 41.76
C ARG A 182 20.19 -37.78 42.70
N LEU A 183 18.95 -37.46 42.35
CA LEU A 183 18.07 -36.63 43.15
C LEU A 183 17.42 -37.47 44.26
N SER A 184 17.35 -36.91 45.47
CA SER A 184 16.68 -37.55 46.61
C SER A 184 15.17 -37.27 46.65
N ASN A 185 14.74 -36.11 46.13
CA ASN A 185 13.32 -35.73 46.07
C ASN A 185 12.87 -35.56 44.60
N PRO A 186 11.68 -36.06 44.23
CA PRO A 186 11.13 -35.88 42.89
C PRO A 186 10.89 -34.41 42.49
N GLU A 187 10.60 -33.53 43.45
CA GLU A 187 10.36 -32.10 43.23
C GLU A 187 11.63 -31.34 42.79
N ASP A 188 12.82 -31.84 43.14
CA ASP A 188 14.11 -31.23 42.77
C ASP A 188 14.36 -31.29 41.25
N ARG A 189 13.67 -32.19 40.53
CA ARG A 189 13.76 -32.30 39.07
C ARG A 189 13.31 -31.00 38.39
N ALA A 190 12.19 -30.43 38.82
CA ALA A 190 11.67 -29.21 38.22
C ALA A 190 12.63 -28.02 38.44
N VAL A 191 13.27 -27.97 39.61
CA VAL A 191 14.28 -26.95 39.92
C VAL A 191 15.52 -27.12 39.05
N LEU A 192 15.97 -28.36 38.84
CA LEU A 192 17.11 -28.67 37.96
C LEU A 192 16.82 -28.30 36.49
N GLU A 193 15.65 -28.67 35.99
CA GLU A 193 15.18 -28.30 34.63
C GLU A 193 15.13 -26.78 34.46
N GLN A 194 14.57 -26.08 35.44
CA GLN A 194 14.51 -24.62 35.43
C GLN A 194 15.90 -23.99 35.43
N LEU A 195 16.83 -24.47 36.26
CA LEU A 195 18.20 -23.99 36.30
C LEU A 195 18.91 -24.20 34.95
N ALA A 196 18.88 -25.42 34.42
CA ALA A 196 19.53 -25.78 33.16
C ALA A 196 18.97 -24.97 31.98
N SER A 197 17.64 -24.83 31.90
CA SER A 197 16.98 -23.98 30.89
C SER A 197 17.38 -22.51 31.03
N THR A 198 17.45 -22.00 32.26
CA THR A 198 17.82 -20.60 32.52
C THR A 198 19.26 -20.32 32.13
N VAL A 199 20.20 -21.21 32.46
CA VAL A 199 21.61 -21.09 32.07
C VAL A 199 21.74 -21.14 30.54
N SER A 200 21.09 -22.10 29.89
CA SER A 200 21.08 -22.23 28.42
C SER A 200 20.59 -20.95 27.74
N LYS A 201 19.42 -20.42 28.15
CA LYS A 201 18.88 -19.15 27.63
C LYS A 201 19.84 -17.97 27.86
N ARG A 202 20.48 -17.90 29.03
CA ARG A 202 21.43 -16.83 29.37
C ARG A 202 22.66 -16.86 28.47
N ILE A 203 23.17 -18.05 28.15
CA ILE A 203 24.31 -18.22 27.22
C ILE A 203 23.89 -17.84 25.79
N LEU A 204 22.72 -18.31 25.35
CA LEU A 204 22.24 -18.12 23.97
C LEU A 204 21.72 -16.73 23.67
N HIS A 205 21.40 -15.93 24.69
CA HIS A 205 20.86 -14.59 24.49
C HIS A 205 21.73 -13.73 23.55
N ARG A 206 23.06 -13.71 23.76
CA ARG A 206 23.97 -12.88 22.95
C ARG A 206 24.13 -13.41 21.52
N PRO A 207 24.43 -14.70 21.27
CA PRO A 207 24.50 -15.25 19.91
C PRO A 207 23.20 -15.10 19.12
N VAL A 208 22.04 -15.36 19.74
CA VAL A 208 20.73 -15.23 19.08
C VAL A 208 20.43 -13.77 18.76
N SER A 209 20.73 -12.85 19.69
CA SER A 209 20.57 -11.41 19.44
C SER A 209 21.49 -10.93 18.32
N TYR A 210 22.71 -11.47 18.22
CA TYR A 210 23.65 -11.13 17.16
C TYR A 210 23.18 -11.67 15.80
N LEU A 211 22.72 -12.92 15.73
CA LEU A 211 22.08 -13.47 14.52
C LEU A 211 20.86 -12.65 14.09
N SER A 212 20.15 -12.02 15.03
CA SER A 212 18.98 -11.18 14.74
C SER A 212 19.32 -9.76 14.28
N SER A 213 20.60 -9.38 14.20
CA SER A 213 21.04 -7.99 13.94
C SER A 213 21.01 -7.55 12.46
N GLY A 214 20.33 -8.29 11.59
CA GLY A 214 20.20 -7.95 10.17
C GLY A 214 21.38 -8.47 9.35
N GLU A 215 22.06 -7.58 8.60
CA GLU A 215 23.09 -7.99 7.65
C GLU A 215 24.32 -8.62 8.33
N GLU A 216 24.84 -8.02 9.40
CA GLU A 216 25.96 -8.57 10.18
C GLU A 216 25.63 -9.95 10.77
N GLY A 217 24.41 -10.13 11.25
CA GLY A 217 23.91 -11.43 11.72
C GLY A 217 23.87 -12.47 10.61
N ASN A 218 23.37 -12.09 9.43
CA ASN A 218 23.29 -12.95 8.25
C ASN A 218 24.65 -13.39 7.72
N GLU A 219 25.66 -12.51 7.73
CA GLU A 219 27.02 -12.85 7.32
C GLU A 219 27.68 -13.86 8.26
N ALA A 220 27.34 -13.79 9.55
CA ALA A 220 27.88 -14.68 10.56
C ALA A 220 27.10 -15.99 10.73
N SER A 221 25.91 -16.12 10.13
CA SER A 221 25.03 -17.29 10.27
C SER A 221 25.74 -18.61 10.04
N ASP A 222 26.49 -18.75 8.94
CA ASP A 222 27.19 -20.00 8.60
C ASP A 222 28.29 -20.35 9.62
N VAL A 223 29.01 -19.35 10.11
CA VAL A 223 30.08 -19.54 11.10
C VAL A 223 29.50 -19.94 12.45
N ILE A 224 28.40 -19.31 12.85
CA ILE A 224 27.72 -19.61 14.11
C ILE A 224 27.03 -20.97 14.04
N ALA A 225 26.41 -21.32 12.91
CA ALA A 225 25.85 -22.66 12.69
C ALA A 225 26.92 -23.75 12.91
N ARG A 226 28.09 -23.60 12.28
CA ARG A 226 29.27 -24.47 12.48
C ARG A 226 29.76 -24.54 13.91
N ALA A 227 29.77 -23.42 14.62
CA ALA A 227 30.20 -23.40 16.02
C ALA A 227 29.25 -24.17 16.95
N PHE A 228 27.96 -24.23 16.61
CA PHE A 228 26.92 -24.97 17.35
C PHE A 228 26.64 -26.37 16.77
N GLY A 229 27.27 -26.75 15.65
CA GLY A 229 27.08 -28.05 15.01
C GLY A 229 25.70 -28.23 14.37
N VAL A 230 25.13 -27.15 13.83
CA VAL A 230 23.76 -27.11 13.25
C VAL A 230 23.78 -26.72 11.76
N ASP A 231 24.80 -27.17 11.06
CA ASP A 231 25.20 -26.71 9.72
C ASP A 231 24.21 -27.10 8.61
N ASP A 232 23.34 -28.08 8.89
CA ASP A 232 22.32 -28.62 7.98
C ASP A 232 20.96 -27.89 8.09
N ALA A 233 20.91 -26.75 8.76
CA ALA A 233 19.69 -25.98 9.04
C ALA A 233 19.24 -25.05 7.90
#